data_AF-A0A4R6C3F7-F1
#
_entry.id   AF-A0A4R6C3F7-F1
#
_cell.length_a   1.000
_cell.length_b   1.000
_cell.length_c   1.000
_cell.angle_alpha   90.00
_cell.angle_beta   90.00
_cell.angle_gamma   90.00
#
_symmetry.space_group_name_H-M   'P 1'
#
loop_
_entity.id
_entity.type
_entity.pdbx_description
1 polymer ?
#
loop_
_entity_poly.entity_id
_entity_poly.type
_entity_poly.pdbx_seq_one_letter_code
_entity_poly.pdbx_strand_id
1 'polypeptide(L)' 'MPFIDSGKLGKLFGIDIHIGVNIFAILMFLVFLLALKGLMHSFKTKNLLGIIFGLLAAASFGFFSIATMLTYGYPILHH' A
#
# COMPACT_ATOMS: atom_id res chain seq x y z
N MET A 1 -14.40 7.45 3.72
CA MET A 1 -14.05 8.84 4.08
C MET A 1 -12.54 8.92 4.21
N PRO A 2 -11.82 9.42 3.19
CA PRO A 2 -10.43 9.83 3.36
C PRO A 2 -10.38 10.96 4.40
N PHE A 3 -9.35 10.99 5.24
CA PHE A 3 -9.14 12.13 6.15
C PHE A 3 -8.37 13.26 5.50
N ILE A 4 -7.58 12.94 4.47
CA ILE A 4 -6.89 13.91 3.63
C ILE A 4 -7.22 13.55 2.20
N ASP A 5 -7.73 14.52 1.45
CA ASP A 5 -8.15 14.35 0.07
C ASP A 5 -7.58 15.50 -0.78
N SER A 6 -6.78 15.16 -1.79
CA SER A 6 -6.22 16.13 -2.74
C SER A 6 -7.20 16.57 -3.83
N GLY A 7 -8.39 15.96 -3.91
CA GLY A 7 -9.29 16.08 -5.04
C GLY A 7 -8.80 15.31 -6.28
N LYS A 8 -9.48 15.54 -7.41
CA LYS A 8 -9.15 14.94 -8.72
C LYS A 8 -7.83 15.49 -9.23
N LEU A 9 -6.81 14.63 -9.30
CA LEU A 9 -5.49 15.02 -9.83
C LEU A 9 -5.36 14.72 -11.33
N GLY A 10 -6.07 13.71 -11.84
CA GLY A 10 -6.05 13.37 -13.26
C GLY A 10 -6.69 12.02 -13.54
N LYS A 11 -6.61 11.57 -14.80
CA LYS A 11 -7.07 10.25 -15.25
C LYS A 11 -5.90 9.41 -15.72
N LEU A 12 -5.79 8.19 -15.22
CA LEU A 12 -4.83 7.20 -15.70
C LEU A 12 -5.60 5.96 -16.17
N PHE A 13 -5.48 5.59 -17.45
CA PHE A 13 -6.20 4.46 -18.06
C PHE A 13 -7.72 4.45 -17.81
N GLY A 14 -8.35 5.62 -17.71
CA GLY A 14 -9.79 5.75 -17.44
C GLY A 14 -10.18 5.69 -15.96
N ILE A 15 -9.22 5.53 -15.06
CA ILE A 15 -9.40 5.57 -13.61
C ILE A 15 -9.10 7.00 -13.12
N ASP A 16 -10.05 7.59 -12.39
CA ASP A 16 -9.84 8.88 -11.72
C ASP A 16 -8.81 8.69 -10.59
N ILE A 17 -7.66 9.35 -10.71
CA ILE A 17 -6.60 9.31 -9.70
C ILE A 17 -6.82 10.47 -8.73
N HIS A 18 -6.85 10.13 -7.45
CA HIS A 18 -6.96 11.06 -6.35
C HIS A 18 -5.96 10.66 -5.27
N ILE A 19 -5.33 11.59 -4.57
CA ILE A 19 -4.55 11.26 -3.38
C ILE A 19 -5.46 11.41 -2.16
N GLY A 20 -5.94 10.26 -1.68
CA GLY A 20 -6.78 10.12 -0.51
C GLY A 20 -6.08 9.30 0.56
N VAL A 21 -5.60 9.91 1.64
CA VAL A 21 -5.04 9.13 2.75
C VAL A 21 -6.18 8.71 3.69
N ASN A 22 -6.25 7.40 3.98
CA ASN A 22 -7.20 6.81 4.91
C ASN A 22 -6.49 5.89 5.93
N ILE A 23 -7.17 5.49 7.02
CA ILE A 23 -6.50 4.91 8.21
C ILE A 23 -5.93 3.56 7.79
N PHE A 24 -6.69 2.86 6.94
CA PHE A 24 -6.32 1.59 6.35
C PHE A 24 -5.02 1.69 5.52
N ALA A 25 -4.88 2.73 4.68
CA ALA A 25 -3.69 2.96 3.89
C ALA A 25 -2.45 3.20 4.76
N ILE A 26 -2.60 3.97 5.85
CA ILE A 26 -1.52 4.21 6.83
C ILE A 26 -1.15 2.90 7.54
N LEU A 27 -2.13 2.13 8.01
CA LEU A 27 -1.88 0.86 8.68
C LEU A 27 -1.14 -0.12 7.76
N MET A 28 -1.57 -0.27 6.51
CA MET A 28 -0.86 -1.10 5.54
C MET A 28 0.55 -0.57 5.24
N PHE A 29 0.73 0.75 5.19
CA PHE A 29 2.06 1.35 5.02
C PHE A 29 2.99 1.04 6.19
N LEU A 30 2.49 1.07 7.43
CA LEU A 30 3.26 0.68 8.61
C LEU A 30 3.66 -0.80 8.56
N VAL A 31 2.73 -1.68 8.17
CA VAL A 31 3.02 -3.11 7.98
C VAL A 31 4.07 -3.31 6.89
N PHE A 32 4.01 -2.54 5.79
CA PHE A 32 5.02 -2.54 4.75
C PHE A 32 6.42 -2.20 5.29
N LEU A 33 6.54 -1.14 6.11
CA LEU A 33 7.83 -0.78 6.73
C LEU A 33 8.35 -1.87 7.67
N LEU A 34 7.46 -2.52 8.44
CA LEU A 34 7.83 -3.65 9.29
C LEU A 34 8.27 -4.86 8.46
N ALA A 35 7.59 -5.14 7.34
CA ALA A 35 7.95 -6.21 6.42
C ALA A 35 9.32 -5.97 5.79
N LEU A 36 9.65 -4.72 5.40
CA LEU A 36 10.99 -4.36 4.93
C LEU A 36 12.06 -4.60 6.00
N LYS A 37 11.79 -4.23 7.26
CA LYS A 37 12.72 -4.49 8.37
C LYS A 37 12.96 -5.99 8.58
N GLY A 38 11.89 -6.79 8.56
CA GLY A 38 11.98 -8.25 8.65
C GLY A 38 12.70 -8.90 7.47
N LEU A 39 12.48 -8.38 6.26
CA LEU A 39 13.15 -8.81 5.04
C LEU A 39 14.67 -8.54 5.13
N MET A 40 15.08 -7.32 5.50
CA MET A 40 16.49 -6.98 5.70
C MET A 40 17.16 -7.87 6.75
N HIS A 41 16.46 -8.20 7.84
CA HIS A 41 16.99 -9.11 8.85
C HIS A 41 17.15 -10.54 8.31
N SER A 42 16.19 -11.02 7.50
CA SER A 42 16.22 -12.35 6.89
C SER A 42 17.38 -12.52 5.91
N PHE A 43 17.77 -11.46 5.19
CA PHE A 43 19.00 -11.44 4.39
C PHE A 43 20.26 -11.62 5.23
N LYS A 44 20.35 -10.95 6.39
CA LYS A 44 21.51 -11.06 7.30
C LYS A 44 21.64 -12.46 7.90
N THR A 45 20.52 -13.10 8.22
CA THR A 45 20.51 -14.46 8.80
C THR A 45 20.53 -15.57 7.75
N LYS A 46 20.58 -15.22 6.44
CA LYS A 46 20.49 -16.16 5.31
C LYS A 46 19.25 -17.06 5.36
N ASN A 47 18.16 -16.57 5.96
CA ASN A 47 16.91 -17.29 6.04
C ASN A 47 16.12 -17.14 4.72
N LEU A 48 16.26 -18.13 3.83
CA LEU A 48 15.61 -18.13 2.52
C LEU A 48 14.09 -18.01 2.61
N LEU A 49 13.46 -18.70 3.56
CA LEU A 49 12.01 -18.68 3.74
C LEU A 49 11.54 -17.30 4.20
N GLY A 50 12.28 -16.71 5.15
CA GLY A 50 12.05 -15.34 5.62
C GLY A 50 12.22 -14.29 4.52
N ILE A 51 13.18 -14.48 3.60
CA ILE A 51 13.37 -13.61 2.45
C ILE A 51 12.15 -13.68 1.51
N ILE A 52 11.70 -14.87 1.15
CA ILE A 52 10.57 -15.05 0.23
C ILE A 52 9.29 -14.45 0.82
N PHE A 53 8.93 -14.84 2.05
CA PHE A 53 7.72 -14.31 2.69
C PHE A 53 7.82 -12.83 3.03
N GLY A 54 8.98 -12.36 3.45
CA GLY A 54 9.23 -10.94 3.70
C GLY A 54 9.08 -10.10 2.43
N LEU A 55 9.56 -10.60 1.29
CA LEU A 55 9.43 -9.95 -0.01
C LEU A 55 7.96 -9.92 -0.46
N LEU A 56 7.25 -11.05 -0.37
CA LEU A 56 5.83 -11.14 -0.71
C LEU A 56 4.97 -10.22 0.16
N ALA A 57 5.25 -10.16 1.47
CA ALA A 57 4.57 -9.27 2.39
C ALA A 57 4.85 -7.80 2.04
N ALA A 58 6.11 -7.42 1.85
CA ALA A 58 6.47 -6.06 1.48
C ALA A 58 5.84 -5.65 0.13
N ALA A 59 5.90 -6.51 -0.89
CA ALA A 59 5.29 -6.23 -2.18
C ALA A 59 3.77 -6.05 -2.07
N SER A 60 3.09 -6.95 -1.36
CA SER A 60 1.62 -6.90 -1.21
C SER A 60 1.17 -5.67 -0.42
N PHE A 61 1.69 -5.47 0.79
CA PHE A 61 1.27 -4.36 1.65
C PHE A 61 1.69 -3.00 1.08
N GLY A 62 2.87 -2.90 0.46
CA GLY A 62 3.30 -1.69 -0.22
C GLY A 62 2.40 -1.34 -1.40
N PHE A 63 2.13 -2.32 -2.27
CA PHE A 63 1.24 -2.14 -3.42
C PHE A 63 -0.16 -1.71 -3.00
N PHE A 64 -0.79 -2.44 -2.07
CA PHE A 64 -2.15 -2.12 -1.65
C PHE A 64 -2.25 -0.80 -0.86
N SER A 65 -1.22 -0.44 -0.10
CA SER A 65 -1.15 0.87 0.54
C SER A 65 -1.16 2.00 -0.49
N ILE A 66 -0.29 1.93 -1.50
CA ILE A 66 -0.22 2.95 -2.56
C ILE A 66 -1.52 2.96 -3.38
N ALA A 67 -2.03 1.79 -3.79
CA ALA A 67 -3.26 1.70 -4.55
C ALA A 67 -4.44 2.33 -3.79
N THR A 68 -4.55 2.05 -2.49
CA THR A 68 -5.58 2.63 -1.62
C THR A 68 -5.44 4.14 -1.53
N MET A 69 -4.20 4.66 -1.43
CA MET A 69 -3.98 6.11 -1.43
C MET A 69 -4.38 6.77 -2.74
N LEU A 70 -4.24 6.07 -3.87
CA LEU A 70 -4.50 6.62 -5.21
C LEU A 70 -5.96 6.49 -5.70
N THR A 71 -6.74 5.59 -5.10
CA THR A 71 -8.10 5.22 -5.57
C THR A 71 -9.15 5.16 -4.46
N TYR A 72 -8.83 5.68 -3.26
CA TYR A 72 -9.61 5.59 -2.02
C TYR A 72 -9.88 4.17 -1.46
N GLY A 73 -9.45 3.10 -2.15
CA GLY A 73 -9.63 1.72 -1.69
C GLY A 73 -11.07 1.21 -1.71
N TYR A 74 -12.01 1.96 -2.29
CA TYR A 74 -13.37 1.50 -2.56
C TYR A 74 -13.88 2.12 -3.86
N PRO A 75 -14.58 1.35 -4.73
CA PRO A 75 -15.25 1.94 -5.88
C PRO A 75 -16.31 2.92 -5.37
N ILE A 76 -16.29 4.14 -5.87
CA ILE A 76 -17.32 5.13 -5.60
C ILE A 76 -18.61 4.56 -6.19
N LEU A 77 -19.47 4.00 -5.36
CA LEU A 77 -20.80 3.54 -5.77
C LEU A 77 -21.58 4.78 -6.19
N HIS A 78 -21.56 5.10 -7.47
CA HIS A 78 -22.50 6.03 -8.06
C HIS A 78 -23.86 5.33 -8.09
N HIS A 79 -24.74 5.70 -7.16
CA HIS A 79 -26.18 5.53 -7.32
C HIS A 79 -26.78 6.82 -7.85
#